data_AF-A0A1I5YIV8-F1
#
_entry.id   AF-A0A1I5YIV8-F1
#
_cell.length_a   1.000
_cell.length_b   1.000
_cell.length_c   1.000
_cell.angle_alpha   90.00
_cell.angle_beta   90.00
_cell.angle_gamma   90.00
#
_symmetry.space_group_name_H-M   'P 1'
#
loop_
_entity.id
_entity.type
_entity.pdbx_description
1 polymer ?
#
loop_
_entity_poly.entity_id
_entity_poly.type
_entity_poly.pdbx_seq_one_letter_code
_entity_poly.pdbx_strand_id
1 'polypeptide(L)'
;MILRRKRNQLGNELTFSQKVVNSIFLALVFIMMFLPMWNVIVVSTSTALGASRAGVILWWSKFSLEGYKYVFGILKLGRAFFNSVSQTSQLNIDC
;
A
#
# COMPACT_ATOMS: atom_id res chain seq x y z
N MET A 1 34.18 35.91 4.21
CA MET A 1 34.03 34.79 5.16
C MET A 1 33.18 33.71 4.48
N ILE A 2 33.80 32.68 3.89
CA ILE A 2 33.10 31.64 3.10
C ILE A 2 32.83 30.44 4.01
N LEU A 3 31.55 30.15 4.29
CA LEU A 3 31.14 28.96 5.04
C LEU A 3 31.31 27.72 4.16
N ARG A 4 32.37 26.95 4.42
CA ARG A 4 32.57 25.61 3.87
C ARG A 4 31.47 24.70 4.44
N ARG A 5 30.40 24.47 3.69
CA ARG A 5 29.37 23.48 4.01
C ARG A 5 30.01 22.09 3.94
N LYS A 6 30.40 21.55 5.10
CA LYS A 6 30.91 20.19 5.26
C LYS A 6 29.76 19.22 4.97
N ARG A 7 29.60 18.86 3.70
CA ARG A 7 28.64 17.85 3.23
C ARG A 7 28.89 16.56 4.02
N ASN A 8 27.88 16.17 4.78
CA ASN A 8 27.89 15.08 5.74
C ASN A 8 28.57 13.84 5.14
N GLN A 9 29.64 13.43 5.80
CA GLN A 9 30.22 12.11 5.64
C GLN A 9 29.23 11.12 6.25
N LEU A 10 28.18 10.78 5.49
CA LEU A 10 27.49 9.50 5.62
C LEU A 10 28.43 8.41 5.06
N GLY A 11 29.66 8.40 5.56
CA GLY A 11 30.63 7.33 5.32
C GLY A 11 30.04 6.12 6.01
N ASN A 12 29.64 5.16 5.20
CA ASN A 12 29.07 3.90 5.63
C ASN A 12 30.23 3.08 6.24
N GLU A 13 30.69 3.47 7.43
CA GLU A 13 31.80 2.90 8.21
C GLU A 13 31.33 1.66 9.00
N LEU A 14 30.56 0.79 8.35
CA LEU A 14 30.11 -0.49 8.91
C LEU A 14 30.77 -1.60 8.11
N THR A 15 31.23 -2.66 8.80
CA THR A 15 31.91 -3.81 8.17
C THR A 15 31.09 -4.33 6.98
N PHE A 16 31.71 -4.69 5.85
CA PHE A 16 31.01 -5.07 4.60
C PHE A 16 29.88 -6.09 4.84
N SER A 17 30.13 -7.09 5.69
CA SER A 17 29.15 -8.10 6.08
C SER A 17 27.93 -7.52 6.81
N GLN A 18 28.11 -6.52 7.68
CA GLN A 18 27.01 -5.88 8.41
C GLN A 18 26.08 -5.09 7.49
N LYS A 19 26.62 -4.44 6.44
CA LYS A 19 25.82 -3.73 5.44
C LYS A 19 24.92 -4.67 4.66
N VAL A 20 25.47 -5.80 4.22
CA VAL A 20 24.72 -6.81 3.46
C VAL A 20 23.61 -7.39 4.31
N VAL A 21 23.88 -7.77 5.56
CA VAL A 21 22.87 -8.28 6.49
C VAL A 21 21.76 -7.25 6.74
N ASN A 22 22.12 -5.99 7.01
CA ASN A 22 21.12 -4.94 7.24
C ASN A 22 20.28 -4.68 5.99
N SER A 23 20.89 -4.67 4.80
CA SER A 23 20.16 -4.48 3.55
C SER A 23 19.21 -5.64 3.25
N ILE A 24 19.61 -6.89 3.52
CA ILE A 24 18.75 -8.07 3.36
C ILE A 24 17.60 -8.02 4.37
N PHE A 25 17.89 -7.67 5.62
CA PHE A 25 16.87 -7.54 6.65
C PHE A 25 15.81 -6.49 6.29
N LEU A 26 16.24 -5.30 5.86
CA LEU A 26 15.35 -4.24 5.39
C LEU A 26 14.53 -4.69 4.16
N ALA A 27 15.15 -5.40 3.21
CA ALA A 27 14.45 -5.94 2.06
C ALA A 27 13.39 -6.99 2.45
N LEU A 28 13.67 -7.86 3.43
CA LEU A 28 12.72 -8.84 3.94
C LEU A 28 11.52 -8.16 4.64
N VAL A 29 11.78 -7.17 5.48
CA VAL A 29 10.72 -6.38 6.13
C VAL A 29 9.85 -5.68 5.08
N PHE A 30 10.48 -5.11 4.05
CA PHE A 30 9.76 -4.49 2.95
C PHE A 30 8.87 -5.49 2.20
N ILE A 31 9.38 -6.68 1.89
CA ILE A 31 8.62 -7.74 1.21
C ILE A 31 7.45 -8.20 2.10
N MET A 32 7.66 -8.37 3.41
CA MET A 32 6.57 -8.75 4.32
C MET A 32 5.43 -7.73 4.35
N MET A 33 5.72 -6.44 4.22
CA MET A 33 4.70 -5.39 4.15
C MET A 33 4.09 -5.26 2.75
N PHE A 34 4.87 -5.53 1.70
CA PHE A 34 4.41 -5.47 0.33
C PHE A 34 3.49 -6.63 -0.05
N LEU A 35 3.76 -7.84 0.46
CA LEU A 35 2.97 -9.05 0.23
C LEU A 35 1.46 -8.89 0.53
N PRO A 36 1.02 -8.36 1.69
CA PRO A 36 -0.40 -8.16 1.96
C PRO A 36 -1.01 -7.10 1.04
N MET A 37 -0.29 -6.02 0.71
CA MET A 37 -0.78 -5.02 -0.25
C MET A 37 -0.99 -5.61 -1.64
N TRP A 38 -0.02 -6.39 -2.12
CA TRP A 38 -0.14 -7.09 -3.40
C TRP A 38 -1.30 -8.08 -3.42
N ASN A 39 -1.47 -8.86 -2.36
CA ASN A 39 -2.57 -9.81 -2.22
C ASN A 39 -3.94 -9.11 -2.27
N VAL A 40 -4.10 -7.95 -1.62
CA VAL A 40 -5.36 -7.18 -1.66
C VAL A 40 -5.69 -6.71 -3.08
N ILE A 41 -4.69 -6.30 -3.87
CA ILE A 41 -4.89 -5.89 -5.27
C ILE A 41 -5.37 -7.06 -6.12
N VAL A 42 -4.77 -8.24 -5.95
CA VAL A 42 -5.15 -9.47 -6.70
C VAL A 42 -6.55 -9.95 -6.30
N VAL A 43 -6.90 -9.85 -5.01
CA VAL A 43 -8.22 -10.25 -4.51
C VAL A 43 -9.31 -9.29 -4.97
N SER A 44 -9.08 -7.97 -4.95
CA SER A 44 -10.09 -6.97 -5.34
C SER A 44 -10.51 -7.06 -6.81
N THR A 45 -9.68 -7.67 -7.63
CA THR A 45 -9.81 -7.77 -9.09
C THR A 45 -10.14 -9.19 -9.58
N SER A 46 -10.40 -10.13 -8.66
CA SER A 46 -10.92 -11.45 -8.97
C SER A 46 -12.42 -11.55 -8.67
N THR A 47 -13.12 -12.47 -9.33
CA THR A 47 -14.56 -12.73 -9.10
C THR A 47 -14.80 -13.29 -7.70
N ALA A 48 -15.98 -13.03 -7.12
CA ALA A 48 -16.38 -13.53 -5.78
C ALA A 48 -16.21 -15.06 -5.62
N LEU A 49 -16.44 -15.83 -6.70
CA LEU A 49 -16.25 -17.30 -6.73
C LEU A 49 -14.76 -17.74 -6.68
N GLY A 50 -13.83 -16.92 -7.19
CA GLY A 50 -12.39 -17.14 -7.09
C GLY A 50 -11.81 -16.71 -5.74
N ALA A 51 -12.34 -15.61 -5.18
CA ALA A 51 -11.97 -15.11 -3.85
C ALA A 51 -12.47 -15.97 -2.69
N SER A 52 -13.50 -16.80 -2.92
CA SER A 52 -14.05 -17.73 -1.92
C SER A 52 -13.11 -18.91 -1.61
N ARG A 53 -12.08 -19.14 -2.42
CA ARG A 53 -11.03 -20.10 -2.10
C ARG A 53 -10.08 -19.43 -1.11
N ALA A 54 -10.19 -19.81 0.16
CA ALA A 54 -9.43 -19.27 1.30
C ALA A 54 -7.92 -19.58 1.25
N GLY A 55 -7.23 -19.19 0.18
CA GLY A 55 -5.79 -19.33 -0.01
C GLY A 55 -5.13 -17.97 -0.30
N VAL A 56 -3.87 -17.82 0.08
CA VAL A 56 -3.06 -16.65 -0.30
C VAL A 56 -2.86 -16.68 -1.82
N ILE A 57 -3.53 -15.79 -2.55
CA ILE A 57 -3.54 -15.78 -4.01
C ILE A 57 -2.40 -14.88 -4.49
N LEU A 58 -1.20 -15.43 -4.67
CA LEU A 58 -0.05 -14.67 -5.15
C LEU A 58 -0.14 -14.30 -6.65
N TRP A 59 -1.03 -14.96 -7.40
CA TRP A 59 -1.22 -14.70 -8.83
C TRP A 59 -2.66 -14.89 -9.34
N TRP A 60 -3.07 -14.05 -10.28
CA TRP A 60 -4.39 -13.98 -10.90
C TRP A 60 -4.71 -15.26 -11.69
N SER A 61 -5.82 -15.95 -11.38
CA SER A 61 -6.31 -17.06 -12.21
C SER A 61 -7.25 -16.59 -13.33
N LYS A 62 -8.10 -15.61 -13.02
CA LYS A 62 -9.03 -14.95 -13.96
C LYS A 62 -9.16 -13.47 -13.55
N PHE A 63 -8.92 -12.56 -14.50
CA PHE A 63 -9.09 -11.12 -14.30
C PHE A 63 -10.57 -10.76 -14.45
N SER A 64 -11.21 -10.21 -13.41
CA SER A 64 -12.60 -9.75 -13.48
C SER A 64 -12.87 -8.50 -12.66
N LEU A 65 -13.36 -7.44 -13.33
CA LEU A 65 -13.74 -6.16 -12.72
C LEU A 65 -15.19 -6.15 -12.20
N GLU A 66 -15.82 -7.32 -12.11
CA GLU A 66 -17.23 -7.46 -11.70
C GLU A 66 -17.44 -7.09 -10.22
N GLY A 67 -16.47 -7.39 -9.36
CA GLY A 67 -16.48 -6.98 -7.95
C GLY A 67 -16.55 -5.46 -7.77
N TYR A 68 -15.78 -4.70 -8.56
CA TYR A 68 -15.85 -3.24 -8.54
C TYR A 68 -17.23 -2.72 -8.95
N LYS A 69 -17.83 -3.28 -10.01
CA LYS A 69 -19.20 -2.89 -10.43
C LYS A 69 -20.24 -3.20 -9.36
N TYR A 70 -20.14 -4.34 -8.68
CA TYR A 70 -21.02 -4.70 -7.57
C TYR A 70 -20.90 -3.72 -6.40
N VAL A 71 -19.67 -3.39 -6.01
CA VAL A 71 -19.37 -2.44 -4.92
C VAL A 71 -19.90 -1.04 -5.22
N PHE A 72 -19.68 -0.51 -6.42
CA PHE A 72 -20.17 0.83 -6.78
C PHE A 72 -21.68 0.89 -7.06
N GLY A 73 -22.29 -0.19 -7.53
CA GLY A 73 -23.72 -0.23 -7.86
C GLY A 73 -24.64 -0.51 -6.65
N ILE A 74 -24.29 -1.48 -5.81
CA ILE A 74 -25.19 -1.99 -4.76
C ILE A 74 -24.97 -1.26 -3.43
N LEU A 75 -23.72 -0.97 -3.07
CA LEU A 75 -23.39 -0.50 -1.72
C LEU A 75 -23.59 1.01 -1.50
N LYS A 76 -24.13 1.78 -2.47
CA LYS A 76 -24.30 3.25 -2.39
C LYS A 76 -23.05 3.99 -1.87
N LEU A 77 -21.86 3.40 -2.05
CA LEU A 77 -20.60 3.90 -1.49
C LEU A 77 -20.27 5.30 -1.96
N GLY A 78 -20.71 5.67 -3.17
CA GLY A 78 -20.62 7.05 -3.65
C GLY A 78 -21.25 8.05 -2.67
N ARG A 79 -22.46 7.78 -2.16
CA ARG A 79 -23.12 8.70 -1.20
C ARG A 79 -22.38 8.79 0.12
N ALA A 80 -21.89 7.66 0.65
CA ALA A 80 -21.13 7.63 1.89
C ALA A 80 -19.79 8.38 1.76
N PHE A 81 -19.08 8.20 0.64
CA PHE A 81 -17.84 8.91 0.35
C PHE A 81 -18.05 10.43 0.28
N PHE A 82 -19.08 10.88 -0.44
CA PHE A 82 -19.40 12.30 -0.52
C PHE A 82 -19.77 12.88 0.85
N ASN A 83 -20.55 12.18 1.67
CA ASN A 83 -20.88 12.64 3.02
C ASN A 83 -19.63 12.80 3.91
N SER A 84 -18.67 11.87 3.85
CA SER A 84 -17.43 11.96 4.64
C SER A 84 -16.50 13.09 4.18
N VAL A 85 -16.39 13.29 2.85
CA VAL A 85 -15.60 14.39 2.28
C VAL A 85 -16.22 15.74 2.66
N SER A 86 -17.53 15.89 2.48
CA SER A 86 -18.24 17.12 2.84
C SER A 86 -18.15 17.43 4.33
N GLN A 87 -18.28 16.42 5.21
CA GLN A 87 -18.16 16.63 6.66
C GLN A 87 -16.75 17.09 7.07
N THR A 88 -15.70 16.52 6.45
CA THR A 88 -14.31 16.89 6.74
C THR A 88 -13.98 18.30 6.26
N SER A 89 -14.48 18.68 5.08
CA SER A 89 -14.33 20.04 4.56
C SER A 89 -15.11 21.06 5.38
N GLN A 90 -16.31 20.71 5.86
CA GLN A 90 -17.11 21.59 6.72
C GLN A 90 -16.41 21.87 8.05
N LEU A 91 -15.86 20.84 8.71
CA LEU A 91 -15.12 21.00 9.96
C LEU A 91 -13.83 21.84 9.83
N ASN A 92 -13.30 22.01 8.62
CA ASN A 92 -12.11 22.86 8.37
C ASN A 92 -12.48 24.34 8.18
N ILE A 93 -13.70 24.63 7.71
CA ILE A 93 -14.18 26.01 7.47
C ILE A 93 -14.67 26.66 8.79
N ASP A 94 -15.01 25.85 9.79
CA ASP A 94 -15.48 26.31 11.11
C ASP A 94 -14.33 26.53 12.13
N CYS A 95 -13.05 26.47 11.70
CA CYS A 95 -11.85 26.71 12.55
C CYS A 95 -11.09 27.99 12.17
#